data_AF-A0A1S1BMK0-F1
#
_entry.id   AF-A0A1S1BMK0-F1
#
_cell.length_a   1.000
_cell.length_b   1.000
_cell.length_c   1.000
_cell.angle_alpha   90.00
_cell.angle_beta   90.00
_cell.angle_gamma   90.00
#
_symmetry.space_group_name_H-M   'P 1'
#
loop_
_entity.id
_entity.type
_entity.pdbx_description
1 polymer ?
#
loop_
_entity_poly.entity_id
_entity_poly.type
_entity_poly.pdbx_seq_one_letter_code
_entity_poly.pdbx_strand_id
1 'polypeptide(L)'
;MTTEQFSQEQAERERFGLLVNPDLTYRRIVFDEDSAREMLGGGTDGVVDVAFDRDGNRFHAIYRVDAGIVGAEPNPVASLARNTAETDTPEFLTDPTRSICGPVIFAARGGGSISEGTVEEVVNAIRAVENFRNDNPEEFELWRNAVKNR
;
A
#
# COMPACT_ATOMS: atom_id res chain seq x y z
N MET A 1 6.09 36.70 -15.28
CA MET A 1 6.51 35.54 -16.09
C MET A 1 6.95 34.46 -15.12
N THR A 2 6.01 33.98 -14.29
CA THR A 2 6.34 33.19 -13.07
C THR A 2 5.24 32.17 -12.76
N THR A 3 3.98 32.43 -13.14
CA THR A 3 2.87 31.52 -12.83
C THR A 3 2.83 30.25 -13.69
N GLU A 4 3.32 30.31 -14.95
CA GLU A 4 3.27 29.16 -15.87
C GLU A 4 4.39 28.13 -15.63
N GLN A 5 5.59 28.54 -15.17
CA GLN A 5 6.68 27.61 -14.89
C GLN A 5 6.43 26.76 -13.63
N PHE A 6 5.87 27.36 -12.57
CA PHE A 6 5.48 26.62 -11.35
C PHE A 6 4.43 25.55 -11.64
N SER A 7 3.50 25.81 -12.57
CA SER A 7 2.46 24.84 -12.94
C SER A 7 3.00 23.65 -13.75
N GLN A 8 4.07 23.83 -14.53
CA GLN A 8 4.69 22.73 -15.30
C GLN A 8 5.56 21.84 -14.39
N GLU A 9 6.33 22.41 -13.47
CA GLU A 9 7.12 21.62 -12.50
C GLU A 9 6.24 20.87 -11.48
N GLN A 10 5.06 21.41 -11.13
CA GLN A 10 4.07 20.70 -10.31
C GLN A 10 3.43 19.52 -11.06
N ALA A 11 3.04 19.71 -12.33
CA ALA A 11 2.49 18.65 -13.16
C ALA A 11 3.51 17.52 -13.46
N GLU A 12 4.81 17.82 -13.49
CA GLU A 12 5.88 16.80 -13.60
C GLU A 12 6.09 15.98 -12.31
N ARG A 13 5.56 16.43 -11.17
CA ARG A 13 5.65 15.72 -9.88
C ARG A 13 4.42 14.90 -9.53
N GLU A 14 3.28 15.21 -10.15
CA GLU A 14 2.04 14.46 -10.01
C GLU A 14 2.15 13.07 -10.63
N ARG A 15 1.75 12.06 -9.86
CA ARG A 15 1.85 10.64 -10.25
C ARG A 15 0.51 9.98 -10.04
N PHE A 16 0.22 9.04 -10.92
CA PHE A 16 -0.90 8.14 -10.74
C PHE A 16 -0.52 6.97 -9.82
N GLY A 17 -1.36 6.71 -8.83
CA GLY A 17 -1.23 5.60 -7.90
C GLY A 17 -2.58 5.03 -7.48
N LEU A 18 -2.52 4.02 -6.60
CA LEU A 18 -3.70 3.39 -6.03
C LEU A 18 -3.66 3.52 -4.51
N LEU A 19 -4.61 4.28 -3.95
CA LEU A 19 -4.84 4.33 -2.51
C LEU A 19 -5.65 3.11 -2.10
N VAL A 20 -5.14 2.31 -1.18
CA VAL A 20 -5.78 1.10 -0.65
C VAL A 20 -5.87 1.21 0.87
N ASN A 21 -7.08 1.04 1.39
CA ASN A 21 -7.38 1.14 2.81
C ASN A 21 -7.36 -0.24 3.49
N PRO A 22 -7.22 -0.28 4.83
CA PRO A 22 -7.31 -1.53 5.61
C PRO A 22 -8.60 -2.34 5.42
N ASP A 23 -9.70 -1.68 5.08
CA ASP A 23 -11.01 -2.30 4.84
C ASP A 23 -11.19 -2.85 3.41
N LEU A 24 -10.11 -2.89 2.62
CA LEU A 24 -10.06 -3.31 1.22
C LEU A 24 -10.70 -2.34 0.22
N THR A 25 -11.21 -1.20 0.68
CA THR A 25 -11.63 -0.14 -0.25
C THR A 25 -10.40 0.46 -0.92
N TYR A 26 -10.54 0.80 -2.20
CA TYR A 26 -9.45 1.39 -2.97
C TYR A 26 -9.96 2.44 -3.95
N ARG A 27 -9.08 3.38 -4.32
CA ARG A 27 -9.34 4.37 -5.36
C ARG A 27 -8.07 4.73 -6.11
N ARG A 28 -8.24 4.98 -7.40
CA ARG A 28 -7.23 5.63 -8.24
C ARG A 28 -7.03 7.07 -7.77
N ILE A 29 -5.78 7.50 -7.65
CA ILE A 29 -5.43 8.85 -7.21
C ILE A 29 -4.34 9.44 -8.10
N VAL A 30 -4.37 10.76 -8.23
CA VAL A 30 -3.21 11.55 -8.66
C VAL A 30 -2.67 12.22 -7.41
N PHE A 31 -1.36 12.12 -7.20
CA PHE A 31 -0.72 12.62 -5.99
C PHE A 31 0.71 13.07 -6.26
N ASP A 32 1.16 14.01 -5.45
CA ASP A 32 2.55 14.40 -5.22
C ASP A 32 2.94 14.05 -3.76
N GLU A 33 4.13 14.47 -3.33
CA GLU A 33 4.61 14.16 -1.97
C GLU A 33 3.72 14.76 -0.87
N ASP A 34 3.29 16.01 -1.03
CA ASP A 34 2.48 16.72 -0.03
C ASP A 34 1.08 16.11 0.08
N SER A 35 0.42 15.87 -1.06
CA SER A 35 -0.91 15.25 -1.10
C SER A 35 -0.90 13.77 -0.69
N ALA A 36 0.17 13.01 -0.94
CA ALA A 36 0.33 11.67 -0.37
C ALA A 36 0.30 11.71 1.16
N ARG A 37 1.09 12.59 1.76
CA ARG A 37 1.15 12.77 3.21
C ARG A 37 -0.22 13.09 3.81
N GLU A 38 -0.97 13.99 3.17
CA GLU A 38 -2.34 14.32 3.59
C GLU A 38 -3.29 13.11 3.49
N MET A 39 -3.26 12.38 2.37
CA MET A 39 -4.09 11.18 2.16
C MET A 39 -3.78 10.06 3.16
N LEU A 40 -2.55 9.97 3.66
CA LEU A 40 -2.10 9.01 4.66
C LEU A 40 -2.38 9.47 6.12
N GLY A 41 -3.06 10.62 6.30
CA GLY A 41 -3.46 11.15 7.60
C GLY A 41 -2.37 11.99 8.29
N GLY A 42 -1.38 12.47 7.54
CA GLY A 42 -0.26 13.26 8.01
C GLY A 42 0.76 12.44 8.82
N GLY A 43 2.04 12.83 8.80
CA GLY A 43 3.07 12.18 9.62
C GLY A 43 4.36 11.92 8.85
N THR A 44 5.17 11.00 9.34
CA THR A 44 6.37 10.58 8.60
C THR A 44 6.01 9.43 7.68
N ASP A 45 6.17 9.66 6.39
CA ASP A 45 5.93 8.64 5.38
C ASP A 45 7.14 7.71 5.26
N GLY A 46 6.87 6.44 5.08
CA GLY A 46 7.81 5.39 4.77
C GLY A 46 7.54 4.85 3.38
N VAL A 47 8.58 4.39 2.71
CA VAL A 47 8.50 3.71 1.42
C VAL A 47 9.12 2.33 1.56
N VAL A 48 8.39 1.30 1.14
CA VAL A 48 8.88 -0.08 1.11
C VAL A 48 8.63 -0.70 -0.25
N ASP A 49 9.56 -1.57 -0.67
CA ASP A 49 9.38 -2.41 -1.86
C ASP A 49 8.28 -3.45 -1.57
N VAL A 50 7.35 -3.61 -2.52
CA VAL A 50 6.26 -4.60 -2.47
C VAL A 50 6.16 -5.34 -3.80
N ALA A 51 5.60 -6.55 -3.76
CA ALA A 51 5.40 -7.41 -4.92
C ALA A 51 4.04 -8.10 -4.81
N PHE A 52 3.34 -8.27 -5.93
CA PHE A 52 2.06 -9.00 -5.98
C PHE A 52 2.20 -10.39 -6.62
N ASP A 53 3.36 -10.66 -7.23
CA ASP A 53 3.72 -11.93 -7.85
C ASP A 53 5.15 -12.34 -7.46
N ARG A 54 5.54 -13.54 -7.91
CA ARG A 54 6.93 -14.04 -7.81
C ARG A 54 7.77 -13.69 -9.04
N ASP A 55 7.18 -13.10 -10.08
CA ASP A 55 7.82 -12.84 -11.37
C ASP A 55 8.76 -11.62 -11.30
N GLY A 56 8.85 -10.98 -10.12
CA GLY A 56 9.86 -9.98 -9.80
C GLY A 56 9.41 -8.55 -10.07
N ASN A 57 8.13 -8.34 -10.38
CA ASN A 57 7.56 -7.01 -10.50
C ASN A 57 7.51 -6.34 -9.13
N ARG A 58 8.36 -5.32 -8.93
CA ARG A 58 8.46 -4.57 -7.66
C ARG A 58 7.87 -3.19 -7.80
N PHE A 59 7.09 -2.81 -6.80
CA PHE A 59 6.43 -1.51 -6.67
C PHE A 59 6.81 -0.88 -5.33
N HIS A 60 6.42 0.38 -5.16
CA HIS A 60 6.53 1.05 -3.86
C HIS A 60 5.16 1.11 -3.17
N ALA A 61 5.16 0.79 -1.88
CA ALA A 61 4.08 1.14 -0.98
C ALA A 61 4.52 2.32 -0.12
N ILE A 62 3.80 3.44 -0.24
CA ILE A 62 3.97 4.63 0.60
C ILE A 62 2.93 4.55 1.70
N TYR A 63 3.38 4.64 2.95
CA TYR A 63 2.54 4.47 4.13
C TYR A 63 3.05 5.32 5.28
N ARG A 64 2.19 5.57 6.27
CA ARG A 64 2.57 6.27 7.49
C ARG A 64 3.29 5.32 8.46
N VAL A 65 4.54 5.61 8.82
CA VAL A 65 5.39 4.70 9.62
C VAL A 65 4.84 4.47 11.04
N ASP A 66 4.29 5.50 11.66
CA ASP A 66 3.73 5.45 13.01
C ASP A 66 2.25 5.02 13.05
N ALA A 67 1.66 4.61 11.92
CA ALA A 67 0.24 4.23 11.83
C ALA A 67 -0.16 3.16 12.85
N GLY A 68 0.67 2.13 13.03
CA GLY A 68 0.42 1.08 14.02
C GLY A 68 0.48 1.59 15.46
N ILE A 69 1.40 2.51 15.76
CA ILE A 69 1.57 3.11 17.09
C ILE A 69 0.35 3.96 17.46
N VAL A 70 -0.24 4.65 16.49
CA VAL A 70 -1.47 5.44 16.69
C VAL A 70 -2.76 4.61 16.59
N GLY A 71 -2.65 3.28 16.52
CA GLY A 71 -3.79 2.37 16.58
C GLY A 71 -4.54 2.17 15.25
N ALA A 72 -3.91 2.50 14.11
CA ALA A 72 -4.51 2.22 12.80
C ALA A 72 -4.65 0.72 12.55
N GLU A 73 -5.70 0.33 11.82
CA GLU A 73 -5.93 -1.06 11.43
C GLU A 73 -4.83 -1.55 10.46
N PRO A 74 -4.44 -2.83 10.54
CA PRO A 74 -3.47 -3.40 9.62
C PRO A 74 -4.03 -3.46 8.20
N ASN A 75 -3.21 -3.13 7.21
CA ASN A 75 -3.54 -3.22 5.80
C ASN A 75 -3.11 -4.59 5.27
N PRO A 76 -4.05 -5.54 5.08
CA PRO A 76 -3.69 -6.91 4.71
C PRO A 76 -3.08 -7.00 3.31
N VAL A 77 -3.52 -6.17 2.37
CA VAL A 77 -2.99 -6.17 0.99
C VAL A 77 -1.54 -5.69 0.98
N ALA A 78 -1.27 -4.57 1.66
CA ALA A 78 0.09 -4.05 1.77
C ALA A 78 1.02 -4.99 2.55
N SER A 79 0.51 -5.62 3.60
CA SER A 79 1.27 -6.59 4.40
C SER A 79 1.61 -7.86 3.60
N LEU A 80 0.64 -8.39 2.85
CA LEU A 80 0.86 -9.50 1.91
C LEU A 80 1.89 -9.13 0.84
N ALA A 81 1.76 -7.95 0.23
CA ALA A 81 2.62 -7.52 -0.86
C ALA A 81 4.07 -7.27 -0.39
N ARG A 82 4.22 -6.73 0.82
CA ARG A 82 5.54 -6.60 1.48
C ARG A 82 6.13 -7.97 1.80
N ASN A 83 5.36 -8.88 2.39
CA ASN A 83 5.84 -10.22 2.71
C ASN A 83 6.31 -10.96 1.44
N THR A 84 5.53 -10.87 0.37
CA THR A 84 5.86 -11.45 -0.94
C THR A 84 7.16 -10.85 -1.47
N ALA A 85 7.34 -9.53 -1.34
CA ALA A 85 8.59 -8.88 -1.74
C ALA A 85 9.81 -9.35 -0.94
N GLU A 86 9.67 -9.58 0.37
CA GLU A 86 10.80 -9.91 1.23
C GLU A 86 11.17 -11.41 1.21
N THR A 87 10.23 -12.28 0.84
CA THR A 87 10.36 -13.74 1.00
C THR A 87 10.17 -14.55 -0.28
N ASP A 88 9.75 -13.90 -1.38
CA ASP A 88 9.27 -14.53 -2.62
C ASP A 88 8.17 -15.60 -2.36
N THR A 89 7.52 -15.51 -1.20
CA THR A 89 6.49 -16.44 -0.72
C THR A 89 5.19 -15.66 -0.51
N PRO A 90 4.20 -15.80 -1.40
CA PRO A 90 2.88 -15.18 -1.27
C PRO A 90 2.00 -15.95 -0.27
N GLU A 91 2.57 -16.41 0.85
CA GLU A 91 1.79 -16.98 1.94
C GLU A 91 1.03 -15.86 2.66
N PHE A 92 -0.24 -16.10 2.95
CA PHE A 92 -1.13 -15.11 3.53
C PHE A 92 -0.76 -14.81 4.98
N LEU A 93 -0.42 -13.55 5.24
CA LEU A 93 -0.53 -12.91 6.56
C LEU A 93 0.14 -13.70 7.72
N THR A 94 1.29 -14.32 7.47
CA THR A 94 1.96 -15.18 8.45
C THR A 94 2.92 -14.44 9.38
N ASP A 95 3.46 -13.28 8.97
CA ASP A 95 4.36 -12.45 9.81
C ASP A 95 3.68 -11.15 10.26
N PRO A 96 3.10 -11.11 11.49
CA PRO A 96 2.49 -9.90 12.03
C PRO A 96 3.50 -8.79 12.37
N THR A 97 4.80 -9.09 12.48
CA THR A 97 5.83 -8.12 12.89
C THR A 97 6.21 -7.15 11.78
N ARG A 98 5.95 -7.52 10.53
CA ARG A 98 6.25 -6.71 9.34
C ARG A 98 5.02 -6.11 8.68
N SER A 99 3.84 -6.34 9.25
CA SER A 99 2.58 -5.77 8.76
C SER A 99 2.64 -4.24 8.66
N ILE A 100 2.04 -3.72 7.60
CA ILE A 100 1.85 -2.29 7.36
C ILE A 100 0.47 -1.92 7.88
N CYS A 101 0.36 -0.85 8.68
CA CYS A 101 -0.91 -0.36 9.20
C CYS A 101 -1.36 0.93 8.50
N GLY A 102 -2.67 1.15 8.45
CA GLY A 102 -3.30 2.32 7.87
C GLY A 102 -3.47 2.27 6.35
N PRO A 103 -3.95 3.37 5.74
CA PRO A 103 -4.00 3.51 4.29
C PRO A 103 -2.59 3.42 3.67
N VAL A 104 -2.52 2.92 2.44
CA VAL A 104 -1.28 2.76 1.68
C VAL A 104 -1.50 3.23 0.26
N ILE A 105 -0.52 3.96 -0.29
CA ILE A 105 -0.48 4.34 -1.71
C ILE A 105 0.50 3.42 -2.43
N PHE A 106 0.00 2.64 -3.37
CA PHE A 106 0.85 1.89 -4.31
C PHE A 106 1.27 2.79 -5.47
N ALA A 107 2.58 2.83 -5.71
CA ALA A 107 3.24 3.71 -6.67
C ALA A 107 4.33 2.95 -7.45
N ALA A 108 4.73 3.48 -8.61
CA ALA A 108 5.83 2.89 -9.37
C ALA A 108 7.17 3.13 -8.67
N ARG A 109 8.05 2.11 -8.72
CA ARG A 109 9.39 2.13 -8.09
C ARG A 109 10.28 3.30 -8.53
N GLY A 110 10.06 3.81 -9.75
CA GLY A 110 10.83 4.93 -10.34
C GLY A 110 10.23 6.32 -10.09
N GLY A 111 9.22 6.46 -9.24
CA GLY A 111 8.57 7.75 -9.03
C GLY A 111 7.72 8.23 -10.21
N GLY A 112 7.36 7.32 -11.11
CA GLY A 112 6.37 7.56 -12.16
C GLY A 112 4.97 7.10 -11.78
N SER A 113 4.07 7.17 -12.75
CA SER A 113 2.71 6.63 -12.66
C SER A 113 2.69 5.10 -12.73
N ILE A 114 1.79 4.46 -11.97
CA ILE A 114 1.52 3.03 -12.15
C ILE A 114 0.80 2.77 -13.48
N SER A 115 0.99 1.60 -14.05
CA SER A 115 0.28 1.16 -15.26
C SER A 115 -1.06 0.52 -14.92
N GLU A 116 -1.96 0.37 -15.90
CA GLU A 116 -3.21 -0.39 -15.69
C GLU A 116 -2.94 -1.86 -15.32
N GLY A 117 -1.87 -2.48 -15.83
CA GLY A 117 -1.48 -3.84 -15.42
C GLY A 117 -1.13 -3.91 -13.93
N THR A 118 -0.44 -2.90 -13.40
CA THR A 118 -0.18 -2.77 -11.96
C THR A 118 -1.48 -2.60 -11.16
N VAL A 119 -2.45 -1.84 -11.69
CA VAL A 119 -3.76 -1.71 -11.04
C VAL A 119 -4.46 -3.07 -10.98
N GLU A 120 -4.42 -3.85 -12.07
CA GLU A 120 -5.00 -5.19 -12.11
C GLU A 120 -4.36 -6.14 -11.09
N GLU A 121 -3.04 -6.12 -10.94
CA GLU A 121 -2.33 -6.90 -9.92
C GLU A 121 -2.78 -6.56 -8.49
N VAL A 122 -2.86 -5.26 -8.16
CA VAL A 122 -3.33 -4.83 -6.84
C VAL A 122 -4.78 -5.24 -6.61
N VAL A 123 -5.64 -5.10 -7.62
CA VAL A 123 -7.05 -5.50 -7.54
C VAL A 123 -7.20 -7.01 -7.36
N ASN A 124 -6.35 -7.81 -8.02
CA ASN A 124 -6.31 -9.26 -7.83
C ASN A 124 -5.85 -9.61 -6.41
N ALA A 125 -4.85 -8.91 -5.86
CA ALA A 125 -4.44 -9.10 -4.48
C ALA A 125 -5.55 -8.73 -3.48
N ILE A 126 -6.30 -7.63 -3.73
CA ILE A 126 -7.47 -7.25 -2.93
C ILE A 126 -8.51 -8.38 -2.92
N ARG A 127 -8.86 -8.92 -4.09
CA ARG A 127 -9.80 -10.05 -4.21
C ARG A 127 -9.29 -11.30 -3.48
N ALA A 128 -8.00 -11.59 -3.59
CA ALA A 128 -7.40 -12.74 -2.95
C ALA A 128 -7.44 -12.61 -1.41
N VAL A 129 -7.16 -11.42 -0.88
CA VAL A 129 -7.31 -11.10 0.55
C VAL A 129 -8.77 -11.16 0.99
N GLU A 130 -9.70 -10.63 0.20
CA GLU A 130 -11.13 -10.69 0.50
C GLU A 130 -11.63 -12.14 0.60
N ASN A 131 -11.27 -12.98 -0.38
CA ASN A 131 -11.59 -14.41 -0.36
C ASN A 131 -10.97 -15.09 0.86
N PHE A 132 -9.68 -14.85 1.14
CA PHE A 132 -9.02 -15.40 2.32
C PHE A 132 -9.74 -15.01 3.62
N ARG A 133 -10.13 -13.74 3.77
CA ARG A 133 -10.87 -13.25 4.95
C ARG A 133 -12.23 -13.96 5.10
N ASN A 134 -12.93 -14.20 3.99
CA ASN A 134 -14.24 -14.84 4.01
C ASN A 134 -14.15 -16.36 4.27
N ASP A 135 -13.13 -17.01 3.72
CA ASP A 135 -12.92 -18.45 3.85
C ASP A 135 -12.25 -18.83 5.18
N ASN A 136 -11.38 -17.97 5.71
CA ASN A 136 -10.58 -18.20 6.93
C ASN A 136 -10.71 -17.04 7.95
N PRO A 137 -11.94 -16.73 8.43
CA PRO A 137 -12.18 -15.56 9.27
C PRO A 137 -11.45 -15.61 10.62
N GLU A 138 -11.32 -16.79 11.22
CA GLU A 138 -10.61 -16.96 12.49
C GLU A 138 -9.11 -16.69 12.36
N GLU A 139 -8.49 -17.20 11.28
CA GLU A 139 -7.07 -16.98 10.98
C GLU A 139 -6.79 -15.50 10.70
N PHE A 140 -7.66 -14.85 9.92
CA PHE A 140 -7.57 -13.43 9.65
C PHE A 140 -7.65 -12.60 10.95
N GLU A 141 -8.61 -12.89 11.84
CA GLU A 141 -8.73 -12.20 13.12
C GLU A 141 -7.54 -12.48 14.05
N LEU A 142 -7.00 -13.69 14.06
CA LEU A 142 -5.79 -14.01 14.82
C LEU A 142 -4.59 -13.18 14.35
N TRP A 143 -4.35 -13.13 13.04
CA TRP A 143 -3.31 -12.26 12.47
C TRP A 143 -3.55 -10.79 12.82
N ARG A 144 -4.77 -10.29 12.60
CA ARG A 144 -5.13 -8.90 12.88
C ARG A 144 -4.87 -8.53 14.34
N ASN A 145 -5.30 -9.39 15.27
CA ASN A 145 -5.07 -9.21 16.70
C ASN A 145 -3.57 -9.27 17.04
N ALA A 146 -2.81 -10.17 16.42
CA ALA A 146 -1.36 -10.23 16.61
C ALA A 146 -0.67 -8.92 16.17
N VAL A 147 -1.08 -8.32 15.05
CA VAL A 147 -0.53 -7.04 14.60
C VAL A 147 -0.89 -5.89 15.57
N LYS A 148 -2.13 -5.86 16.06
CA LYS A 148 -2.62 -4.79 16.95
C LYS A 148 -2.03 -4.83 18.36
N ASN A 149 -1.59 -6.00 18.82
CA ASN A 149 -1.05 -6.21 20.17
C ASN A 149 0.50 -6.22 20.23
N ARG A 150 1.16 -5.76 19.17
CA ARG A 150 2.62 -5.64 19.08
C ARG A 150 3.18 -4.54 20.00
#